data_AF-A0A957H707-F1
#
_entry.id   AF-A0A957H707-F1
#
_cell.length_a   1.000
_cell.length_b   1.000
_cell.length_c   1.000
_cell.angle_alpha   90.00
_cell.angle_beta   90.00
_cell.angle_gamma   90.00
#
_symmetry.space_group_name_H-M   'P 1'
#
loop_
_entity.id
_entity.type
_entity.pdbx_description
1 polymer ?
#
loop_
_entity_poly.entity_id
_entity_poly.type
_entity_poly.pdbx_seq_one_letter_code
_entity_poly.pdbx_strand_id
1 'polypeptide(L)'
;PILCNYRDLAGAITGALLPTGNLVDYVDGIAVTAVDNGMPVVILRAADLGISGYESKAELDGNEPLKARLEAIRQAIGPRMNLGAVAAQTVPKMCLISAPRQGGFINTRTFIPHVCHAAVGVLGAISAATACLLPGSVAAGVAHRPETNPTQLAIEHPAGSFTADLDIAWHDGAWQVRRSGAIRTARLLSRGELYIPAGIWD
;
A
#
# COMPACT_ATOMS: atom_id res chain seq x y z
N PRO A 1 18.38 -3.89 -14.53
CA PRO A 1 17.16 -3.98 -13.68
C PRO A 1 17.33 -5.17 -12.72
N ILE A 2 16.87 -5.05 -11.48
CA ILE A 2 16.92 -6.11 -10.46
C ILE A 2 15.48 -6.46 -10.10
N LEU A 3 15.04 -7.68 -10.42
CA LEU A 3 13.74 -8.18 -9.96
C LEU A 3 13.90 -8.79 -8.57
N CYS A 4 13.36 -8.13 -7.57
CA CYS A 4 13.32 -8.64 -6.20
C CYS A 4 11.98 -9.37 -5.98
N ASN A 5 12.01 -10.70 -6.03
CA ASN A 5 10.84 -11.53 -5.70
C ASN A 5 10.79 -11.82 -4.20
N TYR A 6 9.61 -11.66 -3.63
CA TYR A 6 9.31 -11.93 -2.23
C TYR A 6 8.38 -13.15 -2.16
N ARG A 7 8.72 -14.10 -1.30
CA ARG A 7 7.92 -15.30 -1.06
C ARG A 7 7.14 -15.14 0.23
N ASP A 8 6.02 -15.84 0.32
CA ASP A 8 5.23 -16.00 1.56
C ASP A 8 4.78 -14.65 2.18
N LEU A 9 4.41 -13.70 1.32
CA LEU A 9 3.96 -12.36 1.76
C LEU A 9 2.47 -12.29 2.11
N ALA A 10 1.62 -13.08 1.44
CA ALA A 10 0.17 -13.00 1.62
C ALA A 10 -0.21 -13.34 3.07
N GLY A 11 -0.78 -12.37 3.79
CA GLY A 11 -1.16 -12.50 5.19
C GLY A 11 0.02 -12.62 6.17
N ALA A 12 1.25 -12.26 5.79
CA ALA A 12 2.43 -12.46 6.62
C ALA A 12 2.36 -11.77 7.99
N ILE A 13 1.56 -10.69 8.13
CA ILE A 13 1.40 -9.95 9.39
C ILE A 13 0.03 -10.20 10.00
N THR A 14 -1.01 -10.34 9.17
CA THR A 14 -2.42 -10.38 9.60
C THR A 14 -3.07 -11.77 9.54
N GLY A 15 -2.35 -12.77 9.03
CA GLY A 15 -2.77 -14.17 8.90
C GLY A 15 -3.51 -14.51 7.60
N ALA A 16 -3.97 -13.53 6.82
CA ALA A 16 -4.65 -13.77 5.54
C ALA A 16 -4.47 -12.59 4.57
N LEU A 17 -4.60 -12.85 3.27
CA LEU A 17 -4.52 -11.81 2.24
C LEU A 17 -5.59 -10.72 2.43
N LEU A 18 -6.81 -11.14 2.75
CA LEU A 18 -7.94 -10.27 3.10
C LEU A 18 -8.29 -10.54 4.57
N PRO A 19 -7.64 -9.86 5.53
CA PRO A 19 -7.70 -10.27 6.93
C PRO A 19 -9.04 -10.03 7.61
N THR A 20 -9.91 -9.19 7.03
CA THR A 20 -11.29 -9.00 7.50
C THR A 20 -12.24 -10.07 6.98
N GLY A 21 -11.79 -10.91 6.04
CA GLY A 21 -12.62 -11.86 5.29
C GLY A 21 -13.46 -11.21 4.19
N ASN A 22 -13.50 -9.88 4.11
CA ASN A 22 -14.29 -9.14 3.12
C ASN A 22 -13.40 -8.54 2.05
N LEU A 23 -13.92 -8.46 0.82
CA LEU A 23 -13.27 -7.71 -0.25
C LEU A 23 -13.46 -6.20 -0.07
N VAL A 24 -14.61 -5.80 0.48
CA VAL A 24 -14.95 -4.42 0.83
C VAL A 24 -15.56 -4.41 2.23
N ASP A 25 -14.99 -3.60 3.11
CA ASP A 25 -15.55 -3.25 4.41
C ASP A 25 -16.10 -1.82 4.36
N TYR A 26 -17.00 -1.48 5.28
CA TYR A 26 -17.46 -0.11 5.49
C TYR A 26 -17.08 0.37 6.88
N VAL A 27 -16.46 1.55 6.93
CA VAL A 27 -16.08 2.23 8.18
C VAL A 27 -16.52 3.68 8.07
N ASP A 28 -17.41 4.11 8.96
CA ASP A 28 -18.00 5.46 8.96
C ASP A 28 -18.56 5.88 7.58
N GLY A 29 -19.24 4.94 6.92
CA GLY A 29 -19.83 5.13 5.60
C GLY A 29 -18.83 5.13 4.43
N ILE A 30 -17.53 4.99 4.68
CA ILE A 30 -16.49 4.89 3.66
C ILE A 30 -16.20 3.43 3.34
N ALA A 31 -16.27 3.09 2.06
CA ALA A 31 -15.87 1.78 1.55
C ALA A 31 -14.34 1.67 1.56
N VAL A 32 -13.83 0.56 2.08
CA VAL A 32 -12.38 0.28 2.15
C VAL A 32 -12.09 -1.17 1.79
N THR A 33 -10.90 -1.44 1.25
CA THR A 33 -10.39 -2.80 1.11
C THR A 33 -9.19 -2.96 2.03
N ALA A 34 -9.27 -3.90 2.97
CA ALA A 34 -8.16 -4.27 3.84
C ALA A 34 -7.38 -5.44 3.21
N VAL A 35 -6.07 -5.27 3.04
CA VAL A 35 -5.21 -6.26 2.37
C VAL A 35 -3.87 -6.37 3.07
N ASP A 36 -3.28 -7.57 3.05
CA ASP A 36 -1.91 -7.82 3.49
C ASP A 36 -1.20 -8.74 2.50
N ASN A 37 -0.33 -8.16 1.68
CA ASN A 37 0.62 -8.89 0.84
C ASN A 37 2.04 -8.43 1.19
N GLY A 38 2.39 -8.60 2.47
CA GLY A 38 3.67 -8.24 3.08
C GLY A 38 3.63 -6.92 3.85
N MET A 39 2.55 -6.16 3.73
CA MET A 39 2.27 -4.96 4.52
C MET A 39 0.76 -4.80 4.67
N PRO A 40 0.22 -4.66 5.90
CA PRO A 40 -1.18 -4.36 6.11
C PRO A 40 -1.48 -2.96 5.57
N VAL A 41 -2.35 -2.89 4.55
CA VAL A 41 -2.76 -1.64 3.93
C VAL A 41 -4.29 -1.60 3.85
N VAL A 42 -4.85 -0.44 4.16
CA VAL A 42 -6.25 -0.12 3.93
C VAL A 42 -6.32 0.78 2.70
N ILE A 43 -7.03 0.33 1.68
CA ILE A 43 -7.25 1.07 0.43
C ILE A 43 -8.55 1.87 0.53
N LEU A 44 -8.48 3.14 0.17
CA LEU A 44 -9.64 4.05 0.15
C LEU A 44 -9.63 4.87 -1.14
N ARG A 45 -10.79 5.18 -1.71
CA ARG A 45 -10.87 6.13 -2.83
C ARG A 45 -10.64 7.54 -2.31
N ALA A 46 -9.77 8.29 -2.98
CA ALA A 46 -9.55 9.71 -2.68
C ALA A 46 -10.86 10.51 -2.77
N ALA A 47 -11.68 10.22 -3.79
CA ALA A 47 -12.96 10.89 -4.03
C ALA A 47 -13.96 10.73 -2.85
N ASP A 48 -13.98 9.55 -2.20
CA ASP A 48 -14.87 9.28 -1.07
C ASP A 48 -14.48 10.09 0.19
N LEU A 49 -13.25 10.61 0.22
CA LEU A 49 -12.73 11.51 1.25
C LEU A 49 -12.81 12.99 0.85
N GLY A 50 -13.40 13.30 -0.31
CA GLY A 50 -13.56 14.68 -0.80
C GLY A 50 -12.27 15.30 -1.34
N ILE A 51 -11.26 14.49 -1.69
CA ILE A 51 -10.01 14.96 -2.28
C ILE A 51 -9.80 14.33 -3.67
N SER A 52 -8.89 14.90 -4.45
CA SER A 52 -8.60 14.45 -5.81
C SER A 52 -7.66 13.22 -5.85
N GLY A 53 -6.78 13.08 -4.85
CA GLY A 53 -5.72 12.08 -4.81
C GLY A 53 -4.42 12.54 -5.45
N TYR A 54 -4.39 13.74 -6.02
CA TYR A 54 -3.24 14.31 -6.72
C TYR A 54 -2.54 15.42 -5.93
N GLU A 55 -3.04 15.73 -4.74
CA GLU A 55 -2.46 16.72 -3.83
C GLU A 55 -0.98 16.41 -3.57
N SER A 56 -0.22 17.47 -3.33
CA SER A 56 1.15 17.40 -2.85
C SER A 56 1.20 16.83 -1.44
N LYS A 57 2.37 16.32 -1.05
CA LYS A 57 2.62 15.89 0.33
C LYS A 57 2.32 17.00 1.34
N ALA A 58 2.72 18.24 1.04
CA ALA A 58 2.52 19.38 1.95
C ALA A 58 1.03 19.68 2.18
N GLU A 59 0.22 19.67 1.12
CA GLU A 59 -1.24 19.84 1.21
C GLU A 59 -1.89 18.72 2.05
N LEU A 60 -1.47 17.47 1.85
CA LEU A 60 -1.99 16.32 2.58
C LEU A 60 -1.57 16.31 4.07
N ASP A 61 -0.31 16.64 4.36
CA ASP A 61 0.19 16.72 5.74
C ASP A 61 -0.46 17.86 6.53
N GLY A 62 -0.79 18.97 5.85
CA GLY A 62 -1.48 20.12 6.43
C GLY A 62 -3.00 19.95 6.54
N ASN A 63 -3.59 18.91 5.96
CA ASN A 63 -5.03 18.68 6.00
C ASN A 63 -5.45 17.92 7.27
N GLU A 64 -5.56 18.64 8.39
CA GLU A 64 -5.95 18.07 9.69
C GLU A 64 -7.30 17.31 9.65
N PRO A 65 -8.38 17.81 9.02
CA PRO A 65 -9.63 17.07 8.92
C PRO A 65 -9.48 15.71 8.23
N LEU A 66 -8.71 15.65 7.13
CA LEU A 66 -8.42 14.40 6.43
C LEU A 66 -7.65 13.44 7.34
N LYS A 67 -6.57 13.90 7.98
CA LYS A 67 -5.76 13.06 8.87
C LYS A 67 -6.56 12.50 10.03
N ALA A 68 -7.41 13.31 10.66
CA ALA A 68 -8.29 12.86 11.72
C ALA A 68 -9.26 11.78 11.24
N ARG A 69 -9.84 11.94 10.03
CA ARG A 69 -10.71 10.93 9.42
C ARG A 69 -9.98 9.63 9.09
N LEU A 70 -8.78 9.72 8.54
CA LEU A 70 -7.94 8.54 8.26
C LEU A 70 -7.56 7.80 9.53
N GLU A 71 -7.23 8.51 10.61
CA GLU A 71 -6.89 7.91 11.89
C GLU A 71 -8.10 7.21 12.53
N ALA A 72 -9.28 7.82 12.47
CA ALA A 72 -10.52 7.19 12.94
C ALA A 72 -10.79 5.87 12.21
N ILE A 73 -10.70 5.87 10.87
CA ILE A 73 -10.86 4.66 10.05
C ILE A 73 -9.79 3.62 10.42
N ARG A 74 -8.52 4.05 10.55
CA ARG A 74 -7.40 3.17 10.87
C ARG A 74 -7.60 2.45 12.21
N GLN A 75 -8.02 3.18 13.24
CA GLN A 75 -8.29 2.60 14.56
C GLN A 75 -9.48 1.65 14.56
N ALA A 76 -10.53 1.95 13.77
CA ALA A 76 -11.71 1.11 13.68
C ALA A 76 -11.47 -0.20 12.91
N ILE A 77 -10.63 -0.18 11.87
CA ILE A 77 -10.37 -1.37 11.04
C ILE A 77 -9.16 -2.19 11.49
N GLY A 78 -8.17 -1.59 12.16
CA GLY A 78 -6.97 -2.29 12.64
C GLY A 78 -7.27 -3.59 13.41
N PRO A 79 -8.16 -3.57 14.44
CA PRO A 79 -8.55 -4.78 15.15
C PRO A 79 -9.19 -5.85 14.26
N ARG A 80 -9.96 -5.45 13.24
CA ARG A 80 -10.60 -6.37 12.26
C ARG A 80 -9.58 -7.02 11.33
N MET A 81 -8.39 -6.43 11.19
CA MET A 81 -7.26 -6.99 10.45
C MET A 81 -6.35 -7.87 11.32
N ASN A 82 -6.77 -8.26 12.52
CA ASN A 82 -5.93 -9.00 13.50
C ASN A 82 -4.71 -8.21 14.01
N LEU A 83 -4.71 -6.88 13.95
CA LEU A 83 -3.59 -6.04 14.43
C LEU A 83 -3.75 -5.56 15.88
N GLY A 84 -4.89 -5.84 16.51
CA GLY A 84 -5.22 -5.31 17.84
C GLY A 84 -5.40 -3.79 17.85
N ALA A 85 -5.10 -3.15 18.98
CA ALA A 85 -5.16 -1.70 19.11
C ALA A 85 -3.97 -1.04 18.39
N VAL A 86 -4.25 -0.25 17.35
CA VAL A 86 -3.22 0.27 16.43
C VAL A 86 -2.78 1.70 16.73
N ALA A 87 -3.32 2.38 17.74
CA ALA A 87 -3.02 3.79 18.03
C ALA A 87 -1.51 4.09 18.12
N ALA A 88 -0.74 3.24 18.82
CA ALA A 88 0.71 3.36 18.95
C ALA A 88 1.51 2.56 17.89
N GLN A 89 0.84 1.92 16.94
CA GLN A 89 1.47 1.10 15.91
C GLN A 89 1.66 1.88 14.61
N THR A 90 2.64 1.46 13.83
CA THR A 90 2.86 2.05 12.49
C THR A 90 2.00 1.42 11.39
N VAL A 91 1.19 0.41 11.71
CA VAL A 91 0.32 -0.33 10.79
C VAL A 91 -1.16 -0.23 11.24
N PRO A 92 -2.13 -0.43 10.34
CA PRO A 92 -1.97 -0.55 8.89
C PRO A 92 -1.62 0.79 8.24
N LYS A 93 -1.08 0.76 7.02
CA LYS A 93 -0.88 1.98 6.22
C LYS A 93 -2.21 2.37 5.55
N MET A 94 -2.44 3.67 5.38
CA MET A 94 -3.65 4.16 4.71
C MET A 94 -3.29 4.61 3.30
N CYS A 95 -3.75 3.90 2.27
CA CYS A 95 -3.42 4.20 0.88
C CYS A 95 -4.65 4.73 0.14
N LEU A 96 -4.60 6.02 -0.20
CA LEU A 96 -5.62 6.69 -0.98
C LEU A 96 -5.35 6.46 -2.46
N ILE A 97 -6.36 6.01 -3.20
CA ILE A 97 -6.25 5.71 -4.63
C ILE A 97 -7.07 6.68 -5.47
N SER A 98 -6.53 7.01 -6.64
CA SER A 98 -7.21 7.77 -7.70
C SER A 98 -6.76 7.25 -9.07
N ALA A 99 -7.46 7.67 -10.12
CA ALA A 99 -7.07 7.33 -11.48
C ALA A 99 -5.60 7.76 -11.76
N PRO A 100 -4.82 6.98 -12.51
CA PRO A 100 -3.47 7.37 -12.90
C PRO A 100 -3.49 8.58 -13.86
N ARG A 101 -2.45 9.43 -13.83
CA ARG A 101 -2.30 10.59 -14.74
C ARG A 101 -1.18 10.43 -15.76
N GLN A 102 -0.24 9.52 -15.52
CA GLN A 102 0.97 9.32 -16.33
C GLN A 102 0.93 7.99 -17.08
N GLY A 103 -0.28 7.46 -17.33
CA GLY A 103 -0.46 6.18 -18.01
C GLY A 103 -0.12 4.96 -17.16
N GLY A 104 0.06 5.13 -15.85
CA GLY A 104 0.27 4.03 -14.92
C GLY A 104 -0.97 3.16 -14.71
N PHE A 105 -0.86 2.23 -13.78
CA PHE A 105 -1.92 1.33 -13.34
C PHE A 105 -2.90 2.03 -12.39
N ILE A 106 -2.37 2.78 -11.42
CA ILE A 106 -3.12 3.48 -10.37
C ILE A 106 -2.26 4.61 -9.82
N ASN A 107 -2.87 5.72 -9.36
CA ASN A 107 -2.20 6.72 -8.53
C ASN A 107 -2.48 6.52 -7.05
N THR A 108 -1.45 6.71 -6.23
CA THR A 108 -1.49 6.49 -4.79
C THR A 108 -0.99 7.67 -3.98
N ARG A 109 -1.59 7.87 -2.80
CA ARG A 109 -1.08 8.68 -1.69
C ARG A 109 -1.14 7.84 -0.43
N THR A 110 0.01 7.46 0.12
CA THR A 110 0.07 6.54 1.27
C THR A 110 0.49 7.28 2.53
N PHE A 111 -0.30 7.17 3.59
CA PHE A 111 0.05 7.67 4.92
C PHE A 111 0.72 6.58 5.76
N ILE A 112 1.75 6.98 6.53
CA ILE A 112 2.62 6.05 7.29
C ILE A 112 2.83 6.38 8.78
N PRO A 113 1.81 6.20 9.65
CA PRO A 113 0.38 6.30 9.35
C PRO A 113 -0.13 7.75 9.45
N HIS A 114 0.66 8.68 9.98
CA HIS A 114 0.22 10.06 10.26
C HIS A 114 0.73 11.11 9.27
N VAL A 115 1.73 10.76 8.47
CA VAL A 115 2.31 11.64 7.44
C VAL A 115 2.20 10.98 6.08
N CYS A 116 1.95 11.77 5.04
CA CYS A 116 1.97 11.29 3.67
C CYS A 116 3.41 10.91 3.29
N HIS A 117 3.59 9.74 2.71
CA HIS A 117 4.88 9.28 2.21
C HIS A 117 5.31 10.12 1.00
N ALA A 118 6.59 10.53 0.92
CA ALA A 118 7.09 11.37 -0.18
C ALA A 118 7.19 10.62 -1.52
N ALA A 119 7.32 9.30 -1.46
CA ALA A 119 7.22 8.38 -2.60
C ALA A 119 6.19 7.28 -2.27
N VAL A 120 6.61 6.02 -2.23
CA VAL A 120 5.80 4.90 -1.71
C VAL A 120 6.70 3.87 -1.02
N GLY A 121 6.19 3.15 -0.02
CA GLY A 121 6.88 2.00 0.57
C GLY A 121 6.70 0.74 -0.29
N VAL A 122 7.75 -0.04 -0.53
CA VAL A 122 7.75 -1.18 -1.48
C VAL A 122 6.62 -2.18 -1.22
N LEU A 123 6.54 -2.72 -0.01
CA LEU A 123 5.51 -3.72 0.36
C LEU A 123 4.12 -3.08 0.47
N GLY A 124 4.05 -1.78 0.81
CA GLY A 124 2.80 -1.03 0.79
C GLY A 124 2.25 -0.88 -0.64
N ALA A 125 3.11 -0.58 -1.60
CA ALA A 125 2.76 -0.47 -3.02
C ALA A 125 2.33 -1.82 -3.60
N ILE A 126 3.06 -2.90 -3.26
CA ILE A 126 2.69 -4.28 -3.64
C ILE A 126 1.32 -4.65 -3.09
N SER A 127 1.06 -4.37 -1.80
CA SER A 127 -0.24 -4.67 -1.18
C SER A 127 -1.37 -3.83 -1.77
N ALA A 128 -1.13 -2.54 -2.02
CA ALA A 128 -2.11 -1.68 -2.69
C ALA A 128 -2.44 -2.17 -4.11
N ALA A 129 -1.43 -2.49 -4.91
CA ALA A 129 -1.65 -3.02 -6.25
C ALA A 129 -2.35 -4.38 -6.23
N THR A 130 -2.04 -5.22 -5.25
CA THR A 130 -2.71 -6.51 -5.03
C THR A 130 -4.21 -6.31 -4.84
N ALA A 131 -4.62 -5.44 -3.92
CA ALA A 131 -6.04 -5.11 -3.73
C ALA A 131 -6.69 -4.51 -5.00
N CYS A 132 -5.96 -3.67 -5.74
CA CYS A 132 -6.47 -3.07 -6.96
C CYS A 132 -6.69 -4.08 -8.11
N LEU A 133 -6.01 -5.23 -8.08
CA LEU A 133 -6.21 -6.30 -9.06
C LEU A 133 -7.42 -7.18 -8.74
N LEU A 134 -7.89 -7.20 -7.49
CA LEU A 134 -9.02 -8.04 -7.09
C LEU A 134 -10.34 -7.45 -7.62
N PRO A 135 -11.04 -8.12 -8.56
CA PRO A 135 -12.31 -7.65 -9.08
C PRO A 135 -13.35 -7.49 -7.96
N GLY A 136 -13.94 -6.30 -7.86
CA GLY A 136 -14.92 -5.96 -6.83
C GLY A 136 -14.34 -5.24 -5.61
N SER A 137 -13.02 -5.03 -5.53
CA SER A 137 -12.43 -4.17 -4.51
C SER A 137 -12.81 -2.71 -4.71
N VAL A 138 -12.47 -1.86 -3.73
CA VAL A 138 -12.68 -0.41 -3.87
C VAL A 138 -11.93 0.20 -5.05
N ALA A 139 -10.99 -0.49 -5.69
CA ALA A 139 -10.31 0.02 -6.88
C ALA A 139 -11.13 -0.11 -8.18
N ALA A 140 -12.29 -0.77 -8.15
CA ALA A 140 -13.15 -0.95 -9.32
C ALA A 140 -13.51 0.40 -9.96
N GLY A 141 -13.20 0.57 -11.24
CA GLY A 141 -13.43 1.83 -11.98
C GLY A 141 -12.40 2.93 -11.71
N VAL A 142 -11.35 2.67 -10.93
CA VAL A 142 -10.26 3.62 -10.65
C VAL A 142 -8.94 3.15 -11.25
N ALA A 143 -8.60 1.88 -11.05
CA ALA A 143 -7.39 1.28 -11.61
C ALA A 143 -7.58 0.92 -13.09
N HIS A 144 -6.52 1.06 -13.89
CA HIS A 144 -6.47 0.53 -15.25
C HIS A 144 -6.29 -0.98 -15.20
N ARG A 145 -7.17 -1.76 -15.84
CA ARG A 145 -7.08 -3.22 -15.75
C ARG A 145 -5.96 -3.75 -16.68
N PRO A 146 -5.03 -4.57 -16.18
CA PRO A 146 -4.02 -5.18 -17.05
C PRO A 146 -4.65 -6.23 -17.96
N GLU A 147 -4.07 -6.41 -19.14
CA GLU A 147 -4.52 -7.40 -20.15
C GLU A 147 -3.96 -8.80 -19.88
N THR A 148 -2.88 -8.90 -19.10
CA THR A 148 -2.14 -10.14 -18.85
C THR A 148 -2.02 -10.46 -17.37
N ASN A 149 -1.78 -11.73 -17.05
CA ASN A 149 -1.35 -12.21 -15.73
C ASN A 149 -0.35 -13.37 -15.96
N PRO A 150 0.89 -13.32 -15.43
CA PRO A 150 1.45 -12.27 -14.57
C PRO A 150 1.63 -10.93 -15.30
N THR A 151 1.76 -9.85 -14.53
CA THR A 151 1.80 -8.48 -15.05
C THR A 151 2.72 -7.56 -14.26
N GLN A 152 3.18 -6.50 -14.92
CA GLN A 152 3.97 -5.44 -14.33
C GLN A 152 3.15 -4.16 -14.27
N LEU A 153 3.00 -3.62 -13.07
CA LEU A 153 2.10 -2.51 -12.77
C LEU A 153 2.90 -1.29 -12.32
N ALA A 154 2.79 -0.21 -13.08
CA ALA A 154 3.34 1.09 -12.67
C ALA A 154 2.38 1.77 -11.67
N ILE A 155 2.76 1.78 -10.40
CA ILE A 155 2.01 2.43 -9.33
C ILE A 155 2.54 3.85 -9.19
N GLU A 156 1.74 4.84 -9.57
CA GLU A 156 2.10 6.26 -9.45
C GLU A 156 2.06 6.70 -7.99
N HIS A 157 3.02 7.52 -7.61
CA HIS A 157 3.18 8.10 -6.27
C HIS A 157 3.75 9.52 -6.41
N PRO A 158 3.87 10.34 -5.34
CA PRO A 158 4.20 11.77 -5.48
C PRO A 158 5.52 12.09 -6.20
N ALA A 159 6.46 11.15 -6.22
CA ALA A 159 7.80 11.29 -6.79
C ALA A 159 8.01 10.54 -8.13
N GLY A 160 6.96 10.02 -8.75
CA GLY A 160 7.05 9.25 -10.01
C GLY A 160 6.25 7.95 -9.95
N SER A 161 6.88 6.84 -10.31
CA SER A 161 6.23 5.53 -10.29
C SER A 161 7.13 4.42 -9.75
N PHE A 162 6.48 3.41 -9.16
CA PHE A 162 7.09 2.18 -8.69
C PHE A 162 6.50 1.00 -9.47
N THR A 163 7.33 0.12 -10.03
CA THR A 163 6.86 -1.05 -10.79
C THR A 163 6.78 -2.28 -9.90
N ALA A 164 5.55 -2.74 -9.63
CA ALA A 164 5.29 -4.04 -9.03
C ALA A 164 5.18 -5.13 -10.11
N ASP A 165 5.66 -6.33 -9.83
CA ASP A 165 5.49 -7.50 -10.67
C ASP A 165 4.63 -8.51 -9.91
N LEU A 166 3.41 -8.78 -10.40
CA LEU A 166 2.40 -9.55 -9.67
C LEU A 166 1.86 -10.71 -10.52
N ASP A 167 1.63 -11.84 -9.87
CA ASP A 167 0.83 -12.96 -10.37
C ASP A 167 -0.23 -13.30 -9.33
N ILE A 168 -1.50 -13.03 -9.66
CA ILE A 168 -2.63 -13.28 -8.78
C ILE A 168 -3.67 -14.11 -9.54
N ALA A 169 -4.11 -15.20 -8.92
CA ALA A 169 -5.11 -16.08 -9.48
C ALA A 169 -6.22 -16.38 -8.47
N TRP A 170 -7.43 -16.58 -8.98
CA TRP A 170 -8.51 -17.19 -8.21
C TRP A 170 -8.38 -18.71 -8.32
N HIS A 171 -8.23 -19.39 -7.19
CA HIS A 171 -8.10 -20.86 -7.14
C HIS A 171 -8.69 -21.37 -5.81
N ASP A 172 -9.42 -22.49 -5.88
CA ASP A 172 -10.08 -23.13 -4.72
C ASP A 172 -10.94 -22.19 -3.88
N GLY A 173 -11.65 -21.27 -4.53
CA GLY A 173 -12.56 -20.34 -3.86
C GLY A 173 -11.87 -19.18 -3.12
N ALA A 174 -10.57 -18.97 -3.34
CA ALA A 174 -9.82 -17.87 -2.75
C ALA A 174 -8.84 -17.21 -3.73
N TRP A 175 -8.47 -15.96 -3.43
CA TRP A 175 -7.38 -15.27 -4.13
C TRP A 175 -6.03 -15.79 -3.64
N GLN A 176 -5.18 -16.23 -4.57
CA GLN A 176 -3.83 -16.69 -4.31
C GLN A 176 -2.81 -15.79 -5.00
N VAL A 177 -1.84 -15.30 -4.23
CA VAL A 177 -0.69 -14.55 -4.74
C VAL A 177 0.42 -15.54 -5.05
N ARG A 178 0.67 -15.79 -6.33
CA ARG A 178 1.72 -16.70 -6.80
C ARG A 178 3.08 -16.01 -6.88
N ARG A 179 3.09 -14.71 -7.14
CA ARG A 179 4.30 -13.90 -7.22
C ARG A 179 4.06 -12.48 -6.75
N SER A 180 4.94 -12.01 -5.87
CA SER A 180 5.06 -10.61 -5.45
C SER A 180 6.48 -10.14 -5.71
N GLY A 181 6.65 -9.21 -6.64
CA GLY A 181 7.94 -8.73 -7.07
C GLY A 181 8.02 -7.21 -7.16
N ALA A 182 9.23 -6.68 -7.07
CA ALA A 182 9.53 -5.27 -7.29
C ALA A 182 10.69 -5.13 -8.28
N ILE A 183 10.56 -4.27 -9.28
CA ILE A 183 11.68 -3.90 -10.15
C ILE A 183 12.46 -2.76 -9.51
N ARG A 184 13.75 -2.98 -9.28
CA ARG A 184 14.65 -2.05 -8.59
C ARG A 184 15.99 -1.89 -9.33
N THR A 185 16.82 -0.99 -8.82
CA THR A 185 18.21 -0.79 -9.22
C THR A 185 19.08 -0.72 -7.96
N ALA A 186 20.38 -1.03 -8.11
CA ALA A 186 21.36 -0.89 -7.04
C ALA A 186 22.71 -0.45 -7.63
N ARG A 187 23.48 0.31 -6.86
CA ARG A 187 24.85 0.75 -7.21
C ARG A 187 25.68 0.86 -5.93
N LEU A 188 26.87 0.23 -5.91
CA LEU A 188 27.82 0.43 -4.82
C LEU A 188 28.27 1.89 -4.79
N LEU A 189 28.15 2.55 -3.64
CA LEU A 189 28.56 3.95 -3.46
C LEU A 189 29.92 4.10 -2.79
N SER A 190 30.21 3.25 -1.79
CA SER A 190 31.48 3.28 -1.04
C SER A 190 31.79 1.89 -0.47
N ARG A 191 33.08 1.62 -0.23
CA ARG A 191 33.60 0.42 0.43
C ARG A 191 34.82 0.84 1.26
N GLY A 192 34.80 0.59 2.57
CA GLY A 192 35.88 1.00 3.47
C GLY A 192 35.60 0.62 4.92
N GLU A 193 36.32 1.25 5.85
CA GLU A 193 36.18 1.08 7.29
C GLU A 193 35.48 2.29 7.93
N LEU A 194 34.64 2.05 8.94
CA LEU A 194 33.97 3.09 9.72
C LEU A 194 34.58 3.11 11.13
N TYR A 195 35.03 4.28 11.58
CA TYR A 195 35.58 4.48 12.93
C TYR A 195 34.54 5.18 13.80
N ILE A 196 34.30 4.66 15.01
CA ILE A 196 33.34 5.22 15.97
C ILE A 196 34.11 5.99 17.06
N PRO A 197 33.73 7.23 17.41
CA PRO A 197 34.36 7.96 18.51
C PRO A 197 34.21 7.22 19.86
N ALA A 198 35.30 7.13 20.63
CA ALA A 198 35.33 6.39 21.89
C ALA A 198 34.26 6.86 22.91
N GLY A 199 34.05 8.17 23.05
CA GLY A 199 33.08 8.73 24.01
C GLY A 199 31.59 8.53 23.66
N ILE A 200 31.26 7.84 22.56
CA ILE A 200 29.89 7.43 22.22
C ILE A 200 29.65 5.94 22.54
N TRP A 201 30.73 5.15 22.67
CA TRP A 201 30.65 3.69 22.79
C TRP A 201 30.65 3.19 24.24
N ASP A 202 31.13 4.00 25.18
CA ASP A 202 31.03 3.76 26.63
C ASP A 202 29.66 4.17 27.19
#